data_AF-A0A8R7TCW9-F1
#
_entry.id   AF-A0A8R7TCW9-F1
#
_cell.length_a   1.000
_cell.length_b   1.000
_cell.length_c   1.000
_cell.angle_alpha   90.00
_cell.angle_beta   90.00
_cell.angle_gamma   90.00
#
_symmetry.space_group_name_H-M   'P 1'
#
loop_
_entity.id
_entity.type
_entity.pdbx_description
1 polymer ?
#
loop_
_entity_poly.entity_id
_entity_poly.type
_entity_poly.pdbx_seq_one_letter_code
_entity_poly.pdbx_strand_id
1 'polypeptide(L)'
;MDLFQDGHHLRLRSRVQDTYLHAADDGESVTLSQLRASMNAAWAVHIYNGEDGDGSGEISGFVSRAGSRASSGVVSVSGSGDGDGDGDGGDGDGSDDGDGPYLLLHSAAYGRYLAATDRPARPGHNGLCTELRDYDQPEVEAIKWRAVGSGFADDVVLLRHGDGHYLRGNGKYLPWNSTGVTVDDKASSMMYWVVEPIPLREAGMPAIPGPLPTRPRFTPRVAERQIRGVEPIPEEAGMPANHGPAHPRFSGIFTSPGRRIRFVRALEDGYYPEEVNSWRQFWFRGRSAFSLRGNLADLVVVDGPNIAMCVRAGRYGRLTPLVVDLPDGGYGGTLEIVVFLSGTLGYDELRYPDIDAQ
;
A
#
# COMPACT_ATOMS: atom_id res chain seq x y z
N MET A 1 20.35 -18.44 6.69
CA MET A 1 20.32 -17.06 7.18
C MET A 1 18.87 -16.63 7.33
N ASP A 2 18.58 -15.84 8.35
CA ASP A 2 17.25 -15.33 8.63
C ASP A 2 17.02 -13.99 7.92
N LEU A 3 16.61 -14.06 6.65
CA LEU A 3 16.39 -12.86 5.81
C LEU A 3 15.11 -12.10 6.19
N PHE A 4 14.12 -12.79 6.74
CA PHE A 4 12.80 -12.24 7.06
C PHE A 4 12.52 -12.37 8.55
N GLN A 5 12.38 -11.22 9.21
CA GLN A 5 12.05 -11.11 10.63
C GLN A 5 10.75 -10.33 10.77
N ASP A 6 9.80 -10.80 11.57
CA ASP A 6 8.51 -10.13 11.72
C ASP A 6 8.66 -8.67 12.18
N GLY A 7 7.95 -7.75 11.52
CA GLY A 7 7.99 -6.33 11.80
C GLY A 7 9.23 -5.59 11.27
N HIS A 8 10.22 -6.28 10.70
CA HIS A 8 11.37 -5.64 10.06
C HIS A 8 11.01 -5.12 8.67
N HIS A 9 11.74 -4.10 8.23
CA HIS A 9 11.56 -3.53 6.91
C HIS A 9 12.67 -4.00 5.96
N LEU A 10 12.34 -4.16 4.69
CA LEU A 10 13.27 -4.55 3.64
C LEU A 10 12.93 -3.85 2.31
N ARG A 11 13.87 -3.89 1.37
CA ARG A 11 13.66 -3.65 -0.05
C ARG A 11 13.92 -4.94 -0.81
N LEU A 12 13.22 -5.11 -1.92
CA LEU A 12 13.44 -6.22 -2.85
C LEU A 12 13.98 -5.64 -4.15
N ARG A 13 15.25 -5.93 -4.45
CA ARG A 13 15.91 -5.46 -5.66
C ARG A 13 15.94 -6.57 -6.71
N SER A 14 15.42 -6.28 -7.90
CA SER A 14 15.52 -7.18 -9.04
C SER A 14 16.98 -7.40 -9.39
N ARG A 15 17.44 -8.65 -9.30
CA ARG A 15 18.85 -8.99 -9.54
C ARG A 15 19.35 -8.60 -10.93
N VAL A 16 18.48 -8.62 -11.93
CA VAL A 16 18.87 -8.39 -13.33
C VAL A 16 18.69 -6.95 -13.78
N GLN A 17 17.72 -6.24 -13.21
CA GLN A 17 17.40 -4.87 -13.64
C GLN A 17 17.95 -3.80 -12.70
N ASP A 18 18.42 -4.19 -11.50
CA ASP A 18 18.88 -3.25 -10.48
C ASP A 18 17.81 -2.21 -10.06
N THR A 19 16.54 -2.63 -10.15
CA THR A 19 15.36 -1.84 -9.79
C THR A 19 14.65 -2.48 -8.61
N TYR A 20 13.87 -1.69 -7.87
CA TYR A 20 13.25 -2.09 -6.63
C TYR A 20 11.76 -2.34 -6.81
N LEU A 21 11.24 -3.34 -6.10
CA LEU A 21 9.80 -3.57 -5.95
C LEU A 21 9.16 -2.34 -5.30
N HIS A 22 8.16 -1.77 -5.97
CA HIS A 22 7.64 -0.45 -5.63
C HIS A 22 6.12 -0.45 -5.62
N ALA A 23 5.52 0.01 -4.52
CA ALA A 23 4.10 0.34 -4.42
C ALA A 23 3.82 1.60 -5.25
N ALA A 24 3.05 1.51 -6.34
CA ALA A 24 2.82 2.66 -7.20
C ALA A 24 1.97 3.74 -6.51
N ASP A 25 2.13 4.99 -6.96
CA ASP A 25 1.41 6.14 -6.40
C ASP A 25 -0.11 6.06 -6.58
N ASP A 26 -0.60 5.15 -7.42
CA ASP A 26 -2.02 4.87 -7.56
C ASP A 26 -2.62 4.12 -6.36
N GLY A 27 -1.77 3.53 -5.49
CA GLY A 27 -2.15 2.80 -4.29
C GLY A 27 -2.73 1.41 -4.54
N GLU A 28 -2.65 0.92 -5.78
CA GLU A 28 -3.21 -0.35 -6.22
C GLU A 28 -2.20 -1.17 -7.02
N SER A 29 -1.39 -0.54 -7.88
CA SER A 29 -0.42 -1.24 -8.72
C SER A 29 0.90 -1.47 -8.00
N VAL A 30 1.61 -2.53 -8.42
CA VAL A 30 2.99 -2.80 -8.02
C VAL A 30 3.89 -2.72 -9.25
N THR A 31 4.97 -1.97 -9.14
CA THR A 31 5.87 -1.66 -10.25
C THR A 31 7.34 -1.81 -9.87
N LEU A 32 8.23 -1.66 -10.85
CA LEU A 32 9.67 -1.51 -10.62
C LEU A 32 10.04 -0.02 -10.64
N SER A 33 10.92 0.37 -9.72
CA SER A 33 11.45 1.74 -9.63
C SER A 33 12.97 1.74 -9.50
N GLN A 34 13.63 2.75 -10.07
CA GLN A 34 15.06 2.99 -9.84
C GLN A 34 15.33 3.66 -8.48
N LEU A 35 14.29 4.22 -7.85
CA LEU A 35 14.43 4.95 -6.59
C LEU A 35 14.53 3.98 -5.41
N ARG A 36 15.75 3.76 -4.93
CA ARG A 36 16.02 2.97 -3.71
C ARG A 36 15.49 3.64 -2.45
N ALA A 37 15.78 4.92 -2.26
CA ALA A 37 15.41 5.70 -1.07
C ALA A 37 13.99 6.25 -1.20
N SER A 38 13.01 5.36 -1.11
CA SER A 38 11.58 5.69 -1.19
C SER A 38 10.78 4.84 -0.22
N MET A 39 9.80 5.45 0.45
CA MET A 39 8.87 4.72 1.30
C MET A 39 8.03 3.72 0.48
N ASN A 40 7.76 4.02 -0.79
CA ASN A 40 7.06 3.14 -1.72
C ASN A 40 7.89 1.91 -2.09
N ALA A 41 9.21 1.93 -1.90
CA ALA A 41 10.09 0.77 -2.12
C ALA A 41 10.36 -0.03 -0.83
N ALA A 42 9.84 0.44 0.32
CA ALA A 42 9.99 -0.21 1.62
C ALA A 42 8.80 -1.12 1.93
N TRP A 43 9.11 -2.33 2.39
CA TRP A 43 8.14 -3.37 2.72
C TRP A 43 8.39 -3.88 4.13
N ALA A 44 7.38 -3.81 4.98
CA ALA A 44 7.40 -4.47 6.27
C ALA A 44 7.10 -5.97 6.10
N VAL A 45 7.85 -6.80 6.81
CA VAL A 45 7.64 -8.24 6.89
C VAL A 45 6.55 -8.52 7.91
N HIS A 46 5.54 -9.28 7.48
CA HIS A 46 4.53 -9.82 8.36
C HIS A 46 4.51 -11.35 8.20
N ILE A 47 4.89 -12.08 9.24
CA ILE A 47 4.92 -13.54 9.26
C ILE A 47 3.57 -14.07 9.73
N TYR A 48 3.00 -14.97 8.93
CA TYR A 48 1.73 -15.65 9.19
C TYR A 48 1.98 -17.14 9.39
N ASN A 49 1.76 -17.62 10.62
CA ASN A 49 1.81 -19.04 10.97
C ASN A 49 0.37 -19.58 10.87
N GLY A 50 0.11 -20.50 9.94
CA GLY A 50 -1.23 -21.07 9.77
C GLY A 50 -1.44 -22.28 10.69
N GLU A 51 -2.00 -22.09 11.87
CA GLU A 51 -2.48 -23.12 12.83
C GLU A 51 -3.63 -22.47 13.65
N ASP A 52 -4.79 -23.04 13.99
CA ASP A 52 -5.34 -24.40 13.91
C ASP A 52 -6.86 -24.34 13.71
N GLY A 53 -7.39 -25.27 12.92
CA GLY A 53 -8.81 -25.55 12.88
C GLY A 53 -9.28 -26.23 14.16
N ASP A 54 -9.68 -25.44 15.16
CA ASP A 54 -10.87 -25.77 15.93
C ASP A 54 -11.74 -24.52 16.11
N GLY A 55 -13.02 -24.67 15.80
CA GLY A 55 -14.03 -23.61 15.90
C GLY A 55 -14.43 -23.32 17.34
N SER A 56 -13.47 -23.18 18.25
CA SER A 56 -13.70 -22.86 19.65
C SER A 56 -12.67 -21.88 20.25
N GLY A 57 -12.11 -21.00 19.42
CA GLY A 57 -11.50 -19.76 19.92
C GLY A 57 -12.58 -18.73 20.22
N GLU A 58 -12.86 -18.47 21.49
CA GLU A 58 -13.62 -17.30 21.91
C GLU A 58 -13.14 -16.08 21.11
N ILE A 59 -14.09 -15.35 20.52
CA ILE A 59 -13.96 -13.99 20.03
C ILE A 59 -13.68 -13.07 21.23
N SER A 60 -12.53 -13.26 21.88
CA SER A 60 -12.03 -12.50 23.01
C SER A 60 -10.91 -11.62 22.50
N GLY A 61 -11.31 -10.42 22.07
CA GLY A 61 -10.50 -9.21 22.03
C GLY A 61 -9.08 -9.32 21.48
N PHE A 62 -8.92 -9.28 20.15
CA PHE A 62 -7.73 -8.68 19.54
C PHE A 62 -7.77 -7.16 19.74
N VAL A 63 -7.56 -6.75 20.98
CA VAL A 63 -7.29 -5.37 21.40
C VAL A 63 -5.94 -5.01 20.78
N SER A 64 -5.96 -4.46 19.57
CA SER A 64 -4.75 -4.18 18.78
C SER A 64 -3.99 -2.99 19.39
N ARG A 65 -3.01 -3.28 20.24
CA ARG A 65 -2.03 -2.30 20.71
C ARG A 65 -1.05 -1.98 19.57
N ALA A 66 -0.74 -0.71 19.37
CA ALA A 66 0.40 -0.31 18.55
C ALA A 66 1.66 -0.98 19.09
N GLY A 67 2.25 -1.93 18.37
CA GLY A 67 3.44 -2.64 18.83
C GLY A 67 3.18 -3.92 19.65
N SER A 68 2.03 -4.59 19.48
CA SER A 68 1.90 -5.98 19.96
C SER A 68 3.12 -6.79 19.51
N ARG A 69 3.93 -7.21 20.48
CA ARG A 69 4.93 -8.28 20.32
C ARG A 69 4.16 -9.55 19.97
N ALA A 70 3.73 -9.67 18.71
CA ALA A 70 3.52 -10.98 18.12
C ALA A 70 4.83 -11.76 18.31
N SER A 71 4.72 -13.08 18.55
CA SER A 71 5.89 -13.93 18.73
C SER A 71 6.92 -13.60 17.63
N SER A 72 8.19 -13.48 18.03
CA SER A 72 9.31 -13.16 17.12
C SER A 72 9.50 -14.32 16.15
N GLY A 73 8.61 -14.40 15.15
CA GLY A 73 8.71 -15.33 14.05
C GLY A 73 9.92 -14.95 13.21
N VAL A 74 10.61 -15.97 12.73
CA VAL A 74 11.72 -15.83 11.81
C VAL A 74 11.49 -16.84 10.71
N VAL A 75 11.49 -16.38 9.45
CA VAL A 75 11.42 -17.30 8.30
C VAL A 75 12.82 -17.46 7.74
N SER A 76 13.38 -18.65 7.96
CA SER A 76 14.55 -19.12 7.24
C SER A 76 14.14 -19.58 5.85
N VAL A 77 14.98 -19.27 4.87
CA VAL A 77 14.77 -19.64 3.47
C VAL A 77 14.88 -21.16 3.32
N SER A 78 13.87 -21.83 2.72
CA SER A 78 13.96 -23.27 2.47
C SER A 78 15.03 -23.56 1.42
N GLY A 79 15.94 -24.49 1.74
CA GLY A 79 17.02 -24.91 0.85
C GLY A 79 16.53 -25.94 -0.15
N SER A 80 16.76 -25.69 -1.43
CA SER A 80 16.72 -26.71 -2.48
C SER A 80 17.92 -27.65 -2.26
N GLY A 81 17.68 -28.79 -1.62
CA GLY A 81 18.71 -29.81 -1.44
C GLY A 81 19.00 -30.52 -2.76
N ASP A 82 20.19 -30.29 -3.31
CA ASP A 82 20.77 -31.11 -4.38
C ASP A 82 21.12 -32.48 -3.78
N GLY A 83 20.25 -33.47 -4.04
CA GLY A 83 20.49 -34.87 -3.71
C GLY A 83 20.84 -35.66 -4.96
N ASP A 84 22.12 -35.78 -5.27
CA ASP A 84 22.64 -36.83 -6.15
C ASP A 84 22.45 -38.19 -5.45
N GLY A 85 21.35 -38.87 -5.77
CA GLY A 85 21.03 -40.20 -5.26
C GLY A 85 20.41 -41.05 -6.36
N ASP A 86 21.23 -41.89 -6.98
CA ASP A 86 20.77 -43.04 -7.76
C ASP A 86 19.94 -43.95 -6.84
N GLY A 87 18.61 -43.93 -6.99
CA GLY A 87 17.67 -44.66 -6.14
C GLY A 87 16.40 -45.03 -6.90
N ASP A 88 16.24 -46.34 -7.08
CA ASP A 88 15.16 -47.05 -7.76
C ASP A 88 13.76 -46.81 -7.13
N GLY A 89 12.75 -46.83 -8.00
CA GLY A 89 11.31 -47.00 -7.77
C GLY A 89 10.71 -46.69 -6.39
N GLY A 90 9.98 -45.58 -6.32
CA GLY A 90 8.95 -45.35 -5.30
C GLY A 90 8.00 -44.25 -5.73
N ASP A 91 6.78 -44.62 -6.12
CA ASP A 91 5.64 -43.69 -6.26
C ASP A 91 5.26 -43.18 -4.86
N GLY A 92 6.06 -42.24 -4.35
CA GLY A 92 5.71 -41.40 -3.21
C GLY A 92 5.23 -40.07 -3.75
N ASP A 93 3.96 -39.76 -3.55
CA ASP A 93 3.47 -38.40 -3.62
C ASP A 93 4.17 -37.60 -2.51
N GLY A 94 5.35 -37.08 -2.81
CA GLY A 94 5.99 -36.06 -1.99
C GLY A 94 5.14 -34.81 -2.05
N SER A 95 4.05 -34.79 -1.27
CA SER A 95 3.41 -33.57 -0.80
C SER A 95 4.47 -32.80 -0.02
N ASP A 96 5.20 -31.93 -0.73
CA ASP A 96 5.84 -30.74 -0.18
C ASP A 96 4.75 -29.73 0.28
N ASP A 97 3.70 -30.26 0.93
CA ASP A 97 2.67 -29.53 1.63
C ASP A 97 3.36 -29.08 2.91
N GLY A 98 3.71 -27.81 3.02
CA GLY A 98 2.65 -26.92 3.43
C GLY A 98 2.88 -26.33 4.82
N ASP A 99 3.87 -26.83 5.58
CA ASP A 99 4.02 -26.52 7.02
C ASP A 99 4.99 -25.36 7.36
N GLY A 100 5.42 -24.59 6.36
CA GLY A 100 6.27 -23.41 6.57
C GLY A 100 5.44 -22.13 6.78
N PRO A 101 5.87 -21.20 7.66
CA PRO A 101 5.20 -19.92 7.83
C PRO A 101 5.18 -19.12 6.52
N TYR A 102 4.07 -18.42 6.30
CA TYR A 102 3.91 -17.55 5.13
C TYR A 102 4.44 -16.14 5.42
N LEU A 103 5.02 -15.54 4.39
CA LEU A 103 5.43 -14.15 4.35
C LEU A 103 4.32 -13.31 3.72
N LEU A 104 3.90 -12.26 4.40
CA LEU A 104 3.07 -11.19 3.84
C LEU A 104 3.94 -9.93 3.70
N LEU A 105 4.01 -9.38 2.49
CA LEU A 105 4.78 -8.16 2.20
C LEU A 105 3.86 -6.95 2.31
N HIS A 106 4.05 -6.16 3.37
CA HIS A 106 3.21 -5.05 3.77
C HIS A 106 3.84 -3.72 3.36
N SER A 107 3.18 -2.96 2.49
CA SER A 107 3.69 -1.68 1.98
C SER A 107 3.85 -0.65 3.11
N ALA A 108 5.07 -0.14 3.31
CA ALA A 108 5.33 0.91 4.30
C ALA A 108 4.76 2.27 3.88
N ALA A 109 4.36 2.44 2.62
CA ALA A 109 3.75 3.67 2.12
C ALA A 109 2.24 3.72 2.37
N TYR A 110 1.53 2.63 2.08
CA TYR A 110 0.05 2.62 2.03
C TYR A 110 -0.61 1.60 2.95
N GLY A 111 0.17 0.76 3.63
CA GLY A 111 -0.31 -0.27 4.55
C GLY A 111 -1.03 -1.45 3.89
N ARG A 112 -1.03 -1.52 2.56
CA ARG A 112 -1.61 -2.62 1.78
C ARG A 112 -0.62 -3.74 1.55
N TYR A 113 -1.11 -4.94 1.25
CA TYR A 113 -0.30 -6.13 1.07
C TYR A 113 -0.11 -6.48 -0.40
N LEU A 114 1.09 -6.94 -0.76
CA LEU A 114 1.37 -7.48 -2.08
C LEU A 114 0.51 -8.73 -2.34
N ALA A 115 -0.30 -8.69 -3.40
CA ALA A 115 -1.15 -9.77 -3.82
C ALA A 115 -0.85 -10.24 -5.25
N ALA A 116 -0.93 -11.55 -5.45
CA ALA A 116 -1.09 -12.14 -6.78
C ALA A 116 -2.57 -12.08 -7.20
N THR A 117 -2.82 -11.98 -8.51
CA THR A 117 -4.17 -12.01 -9.09
C THR A 117 -4.25 -13.05 -10.20
N ASP A 118 -5.46 -13.43 -10.57
CA ASP A 118 -5.77 -14.26 -11.73
C ASP A 118 -5.86 -13.46 -13.05
N ARG A 119 -5.69 -12.13 -12.98
CA ARG A 119 -5.87 -11.24 -14.12
C ARG A 119 -4.63 -11.29 -15.02
N PRO A 120 -4.78 -11.49 -16.35
CA PRO A 120 -3.65 -11.43 -17.27
C PRO A 120 -2.91 -10.09 -17.17
N ALA A 121 -1.57 -10.15 -17.25
CA ALA A 121 -0.74 -8.96 -17.25
C ALA A 121 -1.04 -8.03 -18.44
N ARG A 122 -0.65 -6.75 -18.29
CA ARG A 122 -0.79 -5.75 -19.37
C ARG A 122 -0.12 -6.25 -20.67
N PRO A 123 -0.62 -5.84 -21.86
CA PRO A 123 -0.03 -6.24 -23.13
C PRO A 123 1.48 -6.02 -23.18
N GLY A 124 2.23 -7.10 -23.46
CA GLY A 124 3.68 -7.09 -23.52
C GLY A 124 4.40 -7.42 -22.20
N HIS A 125 3.66 -7.75 -21.13
CA HIS A 125 4.20 -8.39 -19.93
C HIS A 125 3.86 -9.89 -19.93
N ASN A 126 4.69 -10.70 -19.26
CA ASN A 126 4.44 -12.12 -19.08
C ASN A 126 3.73 -12.38 -17.75
N GLY A 127 2.88 -13.40 -17.71
CA GLY A 127 2.24 -13.86 -16.48
C GLY A 127 0.97 -13.08 -16.10
N LEU A 128 0.67 -13.08 -14.80
CA LEU A 128 -0.54 -12.51 -14.20
C LEU A 128 -0.21 -11.26 -13.36
N CYS A 129 -1.14 -10.31 -13.27
CA CYS A 129 -0.95 -9.07 -12.55
C CYS A 129 -0.70 -9.29 -11.05
N THR A 130 0.09 -8.39 -10.45
CA THR A 130 0.16 -8.19 -9.01
C THR A 130 -0.46 -6.85 -8.63
N GLU A 131 -1.04 -6.79 -7.44
CA GLU A 131 -1.69 -5.58 -6.90
C GLU A 131 -1.44 -5.42 -5.40
N LEU A 132 -1.84 -4.27 -4.87
CA LEU A 132 -1.89 -3.97 -3.45
C LEU A 132 -3.31 -4.17 -2.94
N ARG A 133 -3.47 -5.02 -1.92
CA ARG A 133 -4.78 -5.41 -1.39
C ARG A 133 -4.90 -5.15 0.11
N ASP A 134 -6.12 -4.82 0.55
CA ASP A 134 -6.48 -4.69 1.96
C ASP A 134 -6.58 -6.09 2.61
N TYR A 135 -6.19 -6.23 3.88
CA TYR A 135 -6.21 -7.51 4.60
C TYR A 135 -7.47 -7.65 5.46
N ASP A 136 -8.61 -7.95 4.82
CA ASP A 136 -9.93 -7.96 5.47
C ASP A 136 -10.35 -9.30 6.09
N GLN A 137 -9.72 -10.40 5.68
CA GLN A 137 -10.00 -11.77 6.15
C GLN A 137 -8.67 -12.44 6.51
N PRO A 138 -8.60 -13.34 7.51
CA PRO A 138 -7.33 -13.89 7.98
C PRO A 138 -6.67 -14.84 6.94
N GLU A 139 -7.47 -15.52 6.12
CA GLU A 139 -7.02 -16.56 5.17
C GLU A 139 -7.02 -16.05 3.71
N VAL A 140 -6.49 -14.86 3.47
CA VAL A 140 -6.40 -14.35 2.09
C VAL A 140 -5.19 -14.98 1.40
N GLU A 141 -5.41 -16.08 0.68
CA GLU A 141 -4.36 -16.79 -0.07
C GLU A 141 -3.59 -15.88 -1.02
N ALA A 142 -4.28 -14.93 -1.67
CA ALA A 142 -3.70 -14.02 -2.66
C ALA A 142 -2.50 -13.20 -2.13
N ILE A 143 -2.41 -12.95 -0.82
CA ILE A 143 -1.32 -12.15 -0.21
C ILE A 143 -0.23 -13.01 0.44
N LYS A 144 -0.36 -14.35 0.39
CA LYS A 144 0.57 -15.28 1.02
C LYS A 144 1.73 -15.61 0.08
N TRP A 145 2.94 -15.44 0.56
CA TRP A 145 4.17 -15.73 -0.16
C TRP A 145 5.05 -16.69 0.63
N ARG A 146 5.89 -17.44 -0.08
CA ARG A 146 7.00 -18.22 0.49
C ARG A 146 8.30 -17.74 -0.09
N ALA A 147 9.28 -17.48 0.77
CA ALA A 147 10.64 -17.18 0.35
C ALA A 147 11.41 -18.49 0.12
N VAL A 148 11.76 -18.75 -1.13
CA VAL A 148 12.53 -19.93 -1.55
C VAL A 148 13.94 -19.51 -1.90
N GLY A 149 14.92 -20.32 -1.49
CA GLY A 149 16.33 -20.00 -1.69
C GLY A 149 16.71 -20.04 -3.15
N SER A 150 17.60 -19.14 -3.54
CA SER A 150 18.14 -19.16 -4.89
C SER A 150 19.06 -20.35 -5.17
N GLY A 151 19.62 -20.96 -4.12
CA GLY A 151 20.63 -22.02 -4.20
C GLY A 151 22.05 -21.55 -4.56
N PHE A 152 22.24 -20.28 -4.92
CA PHE A 152 23.56 -19.74 -5.33
C PHE A 152 24.01 -18.50 -4.56
N ALA A 153 23.14 -17.87 -3.75
CA ALA A 153 23.46 -16.72 -2.91
C ALA A 153 22.49 -16.62 -1.73
N ASP A 154 23.02 -16.26 -0.55
CA ASP A 154 22.29 -16.27 0.72
C ASP A 154 21.26 -15.13 0.86
N ASP A 155 21.43 -14.04 0.13
CA ASP A 155 20.59 -12.85 0.11
C ASP A 155 19.63 -12.81 -1.10
N VAL A 156 19.67 -13.83 -1.96
CA VAL A 156 18.84 -13.91 -3.17
C VAL A 156 17.75 -14.97 -2.99
N VAL A 157 16.52 -14.55 -3.24
CA VAL A 157 15.33 -15.38 -3.08
C VAL A 157 14.43 -15.37 -4.31
N LEU A 158 13.60 -16.40 -4.38
CA LEU A 158 12.39 -16.47 -5.18
C LEU A 158 11.19 -16.27 -4.24
N LEU A 159 10.20 -15.47 -4.63
CA LEU A 159 8.96 -15.30 -3.87
C LEU A 159 7.86 -16.11 -4.55
N ARG A 160 7.51 -17.25 -3.96
CA ARG A 160 6.53 -18.21 -4.48
C ARG A 160 5.15 -17.93 -3.90
N HIS A 161 4.14 -17.84 -4.75
CA HIS A 161 2.73 -17.80 -4.35
C HIS A 161 2.16 -19.22 -4.22
N GLY A 162 1.06 -19.39 -3.48
CA GLY A 162 0.48 -20.71 -3.15
C GLY A 162 0.06 -21.55 -4.36
N ASP A 163 -0.25 -20.91 -5.49
CA ASP A 163 -0.59 -21.58 -6.76
C ASP A 163 0.63 -22.01 -7.60
N GLY A 164 1.85 -21.83 -7.07
CA GLY A 164 3.10 -22.24 -7.73
C GLY A 164 3.75 -21.18 -8.60
N HIS A 165 3.15 -20.00 -8.80
CA HIS A 165 3.79 -18.91 -9.55
C HIS A 165 4.82 -18.16 -8.70
N TYR A 166 5.77 -17.50 -9.36
CA TYR A 166 6.82 -16.72 -8.72
C TYR A 166 6.74 -15.24 -9.10
N LEU A 167 7.01 -14.36 -8.13
CA LEU A 167 7.11 -12.92 -8.36
C LEU A 167 8.22 -12.60 -9.36
N ARG A 168 7.90 -11.80 -10.37
CA ARG A 168 8.76 -11.53 -11.53
C ARG A 168 8.78 -10.05 -11.87
N GLY A 169 9.98 -9.53 -12.16
CA GLY A 169 10.14 -8.24 -12.84
C GLY A 169 10.00 -8.36 -14.37
N ASN A 170 9.11 -7.57 -14.98
CA ASN A 170 9.00 -7.41 -16.42
C ASN A 170 9.64 -6.09 -16.82
N GLY A 171 10.78 -6.16 -17.51
CA GLY A 171 11.34 -4.93 -18.06
C GLY A 171 12.56 -5.04 -18.96
N LYS A 172 13.03 -6.25 -19.27
CA LYS A 172 14.27 -6.42 -20.05
C LYS A 172 14.15 -6.00 -21.53
N TYR A 173 12.97 -5.97 -22.13
CA TYR A 173 12.86 -5.98 -23.60
C TYR A 173 12.23 -4.75 -24.25
N LEU A 174 11.43 -3.94 -23.54
CA LEU A 174 10.79 -2.75 -24.13
C LEU A 174 10.75 -1.59 -23.11
N PRO A 175 11.34 -0.42 -23.40
CA PRO A 175 11.45 0.70 -22.47
C PRO A 175 10.12 1.21 -21.90
N TRP A 176 9.04 1.13 -22.69
CA TRP A 176 7.69 1.57 -22.29
C TRP A 176 6.91 0.55 -21.45
N ASN A 177 7.45 -0.67 -21.28
CA ASN A 177 6.90 -1.77 -20.49
C ASN A 177 7.92 -2.23 -19.41
N SER A 178 8.81 -1.33 -18.98
CA SER A 178 9.97 -1.67 -18.13
C SER A 178 9.67 -1.74 -16.64
N THR A 179 8.45 -1.37 -16.23
CA THR A 179 8.11 -1.20 -14.81
C THR A 179 7.15 -2.27 -14.30
N GLY A 180 6.84 -3.30 -15.09
CA GLY A 180 5.83 -4.29 -14.73
C GLY A 180 6.31 -5.25 -13.66
N VAL A 181 5.47 -5.57 -12.68
CA VAL A 181 5.67 -6.69 -11.76
C VAL A 181 4.49 -7.64 -11.94
N THR A 182 4.78 -8.93 -12.06
CA THR A 182 3.79 -9.99 -12.29
C THR A 182 4.14 -11.24 -11.51
N VAL A 183 3.26 -12.24 -11.55
CA VAL A 183 3.59 -13.62 -11.20
C VAL A 183 3.60 -14.50 -12.45
N ASP A 184 4.55 -15.44 -12.52
CA ASP A 184 4.73 -16.35 -13.67
C ASP A 184 5.27 -17.69 -13.16
N ASP A 185 4.91 -18.80 -13.81
CA ASP A 185 5.37 -20.15 -13.49
C ASP A 185 6.62 -20.53 -14.31
N LYS A 186 6.94 -19.77 -15.36
CA LYS A 186 8.08 -20.03 -16.23
C LYS A 186 9.37 -19.49 -15.64
N ALA A 187 10.16 -20.41 -15.10
CA ALA A 187 11.49 -20.15 -14.52
C ALA A 187 12.31 -19.16 -15.36
N SER A 188 12.81 -18.10 -14.70
CA SER A 188 13.55 -17.04 -15.37
C SER A 188 14.42 -16.27 -14.39
N SER A 189 15.54 -15.73 -14.86
CA SER A 189 16.40 -14.87 -14.05
C SER A 189 15.70 -13.58 -13.55
N MET A 190 14.59 -13.19 -14.17
CA MET A 190 13.73 -12.08 -13.75
C MET A 190 12.99 -12.30 -12.43
N MET A 191 13.00 -13.53 -11.89
CA MET A 191 12.30 -13.90 -10.66
C MET A 191 13.19 -13.79 -9.41
N TYR A 192 14.50 -13.57 -9.58
CA TYR A 192 15.43 -13.46 -8.46
C TYR A 192 15.44 -12.05 -7.88
N TRP A 193 15.19 -11.98 -6.58
CA TRP A 193 15.18 -10.74 -5.80
C TRP A 193 16.28 -10.79 -4.74
N VAL A 194 17.09 -9.74 -4.71
CA VAL A 194 18.04 -9.48 -3.63
C VAL A 194 17.26 -8.84 -2.48
N VAL A 195 17.38 -9.42 -1.28
CA VAL A 195 16.77 -8.89 -0.06
C VAL A 195 17.72 -7.89 0.59
N GLU A 196 17.32 -6.63 0.66
CA GLU A 196 18.08 -5.56 1.32
C GLU A 196 17.37 -5.10 2.59
N PRO A 197 17.85 -5.45 3.79
CA PRO A 197 17.26 -4.98 5.04
C PRO A 197 17.29 -3.45 5.15
N ILE A 198 16.22 -2.86 5.72
CA ILE A 198 16.17 -1.45 6.06
C ILE A 198 16.24 -1.32 7.58
N PRO A 199 17.26 -0.64 8.14
CA PRO A 199 17.31 -0.42 9.57
C PRO A 199 16.15 0.47 10.03
N LEU A 200 15.83 0.38 11.32
CA LEU A 200 14.87 1.27 11.95
C LEU A 200 15.48 2.65 12.10
N ARG A 201 14.66 3.68 11.87
CA ARG A 201 15.04 5.07 12.06
C ARG A 201 15.27 5.36 13.55
N GLU A 202 16.43 5.94 13.87
CA GLU A 202 16.78 6.35 15.25
C GLU A 202 16.05 7.63 15.69
N ALA A 203 15.89 8.58 14.78
CA ALA A 203 15.19 9.83 15.02
C ALA A 203 13.68 9.67 14.81
N GLY A 204 12.88 10.47 15.52
CA GLY A 204 11.41 10.43 15.51
C GLY A 204 10.76 10.56 14.11
N MET A 205 9.42 10.63 14.11
CA MET A 205 8.58 10.58 12.89
C MET A 205 9.21 11.30 11.68
N PRO A 206 9.37 10.63 10.52
CA PRO A 206 9.82 11.25 9.29
C PRO A 206 8.99 12.48 8.92
N ALA A 207 9.63 13.47 8.31
CA ALA A 207 8.92 14.63 7.80
C ALA A 207 7.93 14.19 6.72
N ILE A 208 6.65 14.54 6.90
CA ILE A 208 5.65 14.36 5.86
C ILE A 208 5.89 15.36 4.72
N PRO A 209 5.54 15.02 3.47
CA PRO A 209 5.60 15.96 2.35
C PRO A 209 4.92 17.27 2.69
N GLY A 210 5.57 18.39 2.34
CA GLY A 210 4.99 19.71 2.51
C GLY A 210 3.68 19.86 1.73
N PRO A 211 2.92 20.95 1.96
CA PRO A 211 1.66 21.16 1.27
C PRO A 211 1.87 21.11 -0.25
N LEU A 212 1.21 20.16 -0.91
CA LEU A 212 1.17 20.13 -2.38
C LEU A 212 0.61 21.46 -2.89
N PRO A 213 1.19 22.05 -3.95
CA PRO A 213 0.68 23.30 -4.50
C PRO A 213 -0.78 23.12 -4.91
N THR A 214 -1.68 23.80 -4.21
CA THR A 214 -3.06 23.93 -4.65
C THR A 214 -3.02 24.72 -5.95
N ARG A 215 -3.44 24.11 -7.07
CA ARG A 215 -3.61 24.85 -8.33
C ARG A 215 -4.43 26.10 -8.02
N PRO A 216 -3.92 27.32 -8.24
CA PRO A 216 -4.69 28.51 -7.96
C PRO A 216 -5.95 28.49 -8.81
N ARG A 217 -7.10 28.70 -8.15
CA ARG A 217 -8.37 28.93 -8.85
C ARG A 217 -8.17 30.18 -9.71
N PHE A 218 -8.22 30.03 -11.04
CA PHE A 218 -8.41 31.17 -11.92
C PHE A 218 -9.75 31.81 -11.56
N THR A 219 -9.72 32.88 -10.76
CA THR A 219 -10.85 33.81 -10.72
C THR A 219 -10.84 34.55 -12.05
N PRO A 220 -11.91 34.51 -12.86
CA PRO A 220 -12.01 35.38 -14.02
C PRO A 220 -11.94 36.81 -13.49
N ARG A 221 -10.89 37.51 -13.89
CA ARG A 221 -10.70 38.94 -13.62
C ARG A 221 -11.83 39.65 -14.35
N VAL A 222 -12.90 40.01 -13.65
CA VAL A 222 -13.96 40.86 -14.22
C VAL A 222 -13.30 42.21 -14.51
N ALA A 223 -12.96 42.42 -15.78
CA ALA A 223 -12.55 43.72 -16.26
C ALA A 223 -13.80 44.61 -16.25
N GLU A 224 -13.85 45.53 -15.30
CA GLU A 224 -14.77 46.65 -15.32
C GLU A 224 -14.57 47.42 -16.63
N ARG A 225 -15.50 47.28 -17.56
CA ARG A 225 -15.70 48.22 -18.66
C ARG A 225 -17.05 48.91 -18.46
N GLN A 226 -16.96 50.04 -17.77
CA GLN A 226 -17.68 51.29 -17.98
C GLN A 226 -18.84 51.21 -18.99
N ILE A 227 -20.05 51.16 -18.43
CA ILE A 227 -21.31 51.29 -19.16
C ILE A 227 -21.42 52.74 -19.66
N ARG A 228 -21.51 52.93 -20.98
CA ARG A 228 -22.03 54.15 -21.61
C ARG A 228 -23.15 53.73 -22.55
N GLY A 229 -24.30 54.39 -22.40
CA GLY A 229 -25.62 53.83 -22.69
C GLY A 229 -26.04 53.77 -24.14
N VAL A 230 -27.13 53.01 -24.35
CA VAL A 230 -28.19 53.21 -25.35
C VAL A 230 -29.49 52.61 -24.75
N GLU A 231 -30.60 53.29 -25.01
CA GLU A 231 -31.99 53.07 -24.56
C GLU A 231 -32.66 51.75 -25.04
N PRO A 232 -33.85 51.39 -24.48
CA PRO A 232 -34.50 50.09 -24.67
C PRO A 232 -35.33 50.00 -25.96
N ILE A 233 -35.47 48.80 -26.50
CA ILE A 233 -36.45 48.49 -27.56
C ILE A 233 -37.42 47.40 -27.04
N PRO A 234 -38.74 47.57 -27.16
CA PRO A 234 -39.75 46.69 -26.56
C PRO A 234 -40.26 45.59 -27.49
N GLU A 235 -40.76 44.52 -26.87
CA GLU A 235 -41.77 43.55 -27.31
C GLU A 235 -41.58 42.81 -28.65
N GLU A 236 -41.44 41.48 -28.60
CA GLU A 236 -42.19 40.57 -29.50
C GLU A 236 -42.25 39.15 -28.91
N ALA A 237 -43.46 38.59 -28.95
CA ALA A 237 -43.85 37.29 -28.47
C ALA A 237 -43.58 36.19 -29.52
N GLY A 238 -43.28 34.97 -29.06
CA GLY A 238 -43.35 33.77 -29.91
C GLY A 238 -42.42 32.63 -29.50
N MET A 239 -42.95 31.65 -28.77
CA MET A 239 -42.45 30.26 -28.76
C MET A 239 -42.99 29.53 -30.03
N PRO A 240 -42.53 28.34 -30.50
CA PRO A 240 -41.65 27.33 -29.87
C PRO A 240 -40.62 26.59 -30.80
N ALA A 241 -39.81 25.74 -30.13
CA ALA A 241 -39.26 24.42 -30.53
C ALA A 241 -38.38 24.19 -31.80
N ASN A 242 -37.10 23.90 -31.49
CA ASN A 242 -36.30 22.73 -31.93
C ASN A 242 -35.75 22.65 -33.37
N HIS A 243 -34.43 22.85 -33.53
CA HIS A 243 -33.45 21.96 -34.22
C HIS A 243 -32.02 22.45 -33.89
N GLY A 244 -31.11 21.55 -33.46
CA GLY A 244 -29.70 21.85 -33.06
C GLY A 244 -28.78 22.23 -34.24
N PRO A 245 -27.42 22.27 -34.13
CA PRO A 245 -26.54 21.71 -33.09
C PRO A 245 -25.43 22.67 -32.56
N ALA A 246 -24.63 22.15 -31.62
CA ALA A 246 -23.32 22.65 -31.16
C ALA A 246 -23.28 23.98 -30.37
N HIS A 247 -23.09 23.87 -29.04
CA HIS A 247 -22.11 24.59 -28.20
C HIS A 247 -22.38 24.24 -26.71
N PRO A 248 -21.41 24.46 -25.80
CA PRO A 248 -20.43 23.49 -25.34
C PRO A 248 -20.92 22.73 -24.09
N ARG A 249 -20.45 21.50 -23.92
CA ARG A 249 -20.51 20.79 -22.63
C ARG A 249 -19.64 21.52 -21.60
N PHE A 250 -20.18 22.54 -20.95
CA PHE A 250 -19.65 23.04 -19.67
C PHE A 250 -20.43 22.40 -18.53
N SER A 251 -20.20 21.11 -18.31
CA SER A 251 -20.52 20.42 -17.06
C SER A 251 -19.34 19.54 -16.69
N GLY A 252 -18.30 20.16 -16.15
CA GLY A 252 -17.09 19.46 -15.72
C GLY A 252 -16.21 20.22 -14.74
N ILE A 253 -16.70 21.34 -14.20
CA ILE A 253 -15.92 22.15 -13.26
C ILE A 253 -16.52 21.95 -11.85
N PHE A 254 -15.80 21.19 -11.03
CA PHE A 254 -15.99 20.94 -9.58
C PHE A 254 -17.00 19.87 -9.13
N THR A 255 -16.66 18.60 -9.35
CA THR A 255 -17.04 17.52 -8.42
C THR A 255 -15.89 16.53 -8.31
N SER A 256 -14.69 16.94 -7.85
CA SER A 256 -13.73 15.93 -7.36
C SER A 256 -14.41 15.20 -6.20
N PRO A 257 -14.71 13.89 -6.31
CA PRO A 257 -15.24 13.13 -5.19
C PRO A 257 -14.27 13.29 -4.02
N GLY A 258 -14.75 13.41 -2.79
CA GLY A 258 -13.84 13.29 -1.64
C GLY A 258 -13.52 11.81 -1.42
N ARG A 259 -12.46 11.50 -0.68
CA ARG A 259 -12.31 10.19 -0.03
C ARG A 259 -12.96 10.24 1.34
N ARG A 260 -13.67 9.19 1.74
CA ARG A 260 -14.17 9.07 3.11
C ARG A 260 -13.00 8.67 4.02
N ILE A 261 -12.67 9.53 4.97
CA ILE A 261 -11.74 9.23 6.05
C ILE A 261 -12.56 8.78 7.24
N ARG A 262 -12.24 7.59 7.75
CA ARG A 262 -12.78 7.09 9.01
C ARG A 262 -11.63 7.02 9.99
N PHE A 263 -11.79 7.56 11.19
CA PHE A 263 -10.68 7.68 12.11
C PHE A 263 -11.08 7.55 13.57
N VAL A 264 -10.11 7.13 14.37
CA VAL A 264 -10.21 6.99 15.82
C VAL A 264 -8.93 7.48 16.46
N ARG A 265 -9.03 8.01 17.68
CA ARG A 265 -7.85 8.39 18.47
C ARG A 265 -7.44 7.17 19.30
N ALA A 266 -6.14 6.86 19.30
CA ALA A 266 -5.56 5.90 20.22
C ALA A 266 -5.47 6.46 21.66
N LEU A 267 -5.55 5.56 22.64
CA LEU A 267 -5.25 5.82 24.03
C LEU A 267 -3.75 6.02 24.24
N GLU A 268 -3.36 6.39 25.47
CA GLU A 268 -1.97 6.71 25.79
C GLU A 268 -1.01 5.53 25.58
N ASP A 269 -1.46 4.31 25.85
CA ASP A 269 -0.72 3.05 25.70
C ASP A 269 -0.70 2.51 24.26
N GLY A 270 -1.34 3.22 23.32
CA GLY A 270 -1.43 2.84 21.92
C GLY A 270 -2.57 1.89 21.57
N TYR A 271 -3.45 1.55 22.52
CA TYR A 271 -4.70 0.85 22.20
C TYR A 271 -5.67 1.77 21.46
N TYR A 272 -6.47 1.23 20.53
CA TYR A 272 -7.56 1.97 19.90
C TYR A 272 -8.86 1.14 19.87
N PRO A 273 -10.01 1.78 20.13
CA PRO A 273 -11.29 1.08 20.16
C PRO A 273 -11.71 0.61 18.76
N GLU A 274 -12.18 -0.63 18.67
CA GLU A 274 -12.65 -1.23 17.41
C GLU A 274 -14.15 -1.04 17.17
N GLU A 275 -14.91 -0.62 18.20
CA GLU A 275 -16.36 -0.51 18.07
C GLU A 275 -16.74 0.55 17.04
N VAL A 276 -17.72 0.24 16.19
CA VAL A 276 -18.09 1.07 15.05
C VAL A 276 -18.40 2.52 15.45
N ASN A 277 -19.02 2.71 16.62
CA ASN A 277 -19.44 4.01 17.15
C ASN A 277 -18.29 4.87 17.69
N SER A 278 -17.14 4.25 18.00
CA SER A 278 -15.94 4.95 18.48
C SER A 278 -15.22 5.66 17.33
N TRP A 279 -15.48 5.25 16.08
CA TRP A 279 -14.87 5.81 14.89
C TRP A 279 -15.70 6.98 14.34
N ARG A 280 -15.02 8.11 14.11
CA ARG A 280 -15.59 9.29 13.46
C ARG A 280 -15.27 9.27 11.97
N GLN A 281 -15.99 10.05 11.18
CA GLN A 281 -15.75 10.12 9.74
C GLN A 281 -15.97 11.51 9.16
N PHE A 282 -15.24 11.83 8.09
CA PHE A 282 -15.44 13.02 7.28
C PHE A 282 -15.00 12.78 5.84
N TRP A 283 -15.41 13.66 4.93
CA TRP A 283 -14.94 13.64 3.54
C TRP A 283 -13.71 14.52 3.39
N PHE A 284 -12.61 13.93 2.92
CA PHE A 284 -11.37 14.64 2.62
C PHE A 284 -11.19 14.83 1.12
N ARG A 285 -10.70 16.00 0.71
CA ARG A 285 -10.40 16.31 -0.70
C ARG A 285 -8.92 16.62 -0.86
N GLY A 286 -8.32 16.00 -1.88
CA GLY A 286 -6.89 16.12 -2.17
C GLY A 286 -6.11 14.89 -1.73
N ARG A 287 -4.78 14.98 -1.84
CA ARG A 287 -3.84 13.88 -1.51
C ARG A 287 -2.83 14.23 -0.43
N SER A 288 -2.73 15.51 -0.07
CA SER A 288 -1.71 16.01 0.84
C SER A 288 -1.84 15.39 2.23
N ALA A 289 -0.84 14.60 2.64
CA ALA A 289 -0.77 14.06 4.00
C ALA A 289 -0.67 15.18 5.03
N PHE A 290 0.04 16.27 4.70
CA PHE A 290 0.10 17.48 5.51
C PHE A 290 -1.29 18.09 5.76
N SER A 291 -2.09 18.24 4.70
CA SER A 291 -3.44 18.79 4.81
C SER A 291 -4.37 17.84 5.57
N LEU A 292 -4.27 16.54 5.34
CA LEU A 292 -5.04 15.54 6.09
C LEU A 292 -4.71 15.60 7.58
N ARG A 293 -3.43 15.70 7.92
CA ARG A 293 -2.94 15.83 9.29
C ARG A 293 -3.49 17.06 9.97
N GLY A 294 -3.50 18.21 9.30
CA GLY A 294 -4.13 19.44 9.81
C GLY A 294 -5.61 19.24 10.13
N ASN A 295 -6.39 18.70 9.18
CA ASN A 295 -7.82 18.42 9.40
C ASN A 295 -8.05 17.45 10.57
N LEU A 296 -7.23 16.41 10.70
CA LEU A 296 -7.34 15.46 11.81
C LEU A 296 -6.96 16.12 13.14
N ALA A 297 -5.90 16.93 13.16
CA ALA A 297 -5.45 17.65 14.35
C ALA A 297 -6.56 18.56 14.89
N ASP A 298 -7.22 19.34 14.03
CA ASP A 298 -8.34 20.21 14.39
C ASP A 298 -9.53 19.44 14.98
N LEU A 299 -9.70 18.17 14.61
CA LEU A 299 -10.78 17.30 15.10
C LEU A 299 -10.42 16.52 16.38
N VAL A 300 -9.14 16.32 16.69
CA VAL A 300 -8.69 15.51 17.83
C VAL A 300 -8.04 16.32 18.95
N VAL A 301 -7.53 17.52 18.68
CA VAL A 301 -6.81 18.32 19.65
C VAL A 301 -7.20 19.79 19.59
N VAL A 302 -7.29 20.43 20.76
CA VAL A 302 -7.61 21.85 20.92
C VAL A 302 -6.35 22.72 20.81
N ASP A 303 -5.17 22.20 21.20
CA ASP A 303 -3.89 22.91 21.23
C ASP A 303 -2.73 22.14 20.53
N GLY A 304 -2.88 21.88 19.23
CA GLY A 304 -1.78 21.70 18.26
C GLY A 304 -0.54 20.83 18.55
N PRO A 305 -0.60 19.62 19.16
CA PRO A 305 0.54 18.71 19.14
C PRO A 305 0.71 18.09 17.75
N ASN A 306 1.95 17.69 17.46
CA ASN A 306 2.32 16.87 16.31
C ASN A 306 1.58 15.52 16.42
N ILE A 307 0.64 15.19 15.54
CA ILE A 307 -0.05 13.88 15.56
C ILE A 307 0.61 12.90 14.58
N ALA A 308 0.67 11.61 14.90
CA ALA A 308 0.95 10.58 13.90
C ALA A 308 -0.37 10.03 13.37
N MET A 309 -0.43 9.79 12.07
CA MET A 309 -1.55 9.15 11.38
C MET A 309 -1.07 7.76 10.97
N CYS A 310 -1.76 6.71 11.40
CA CYS A 310 -1.47 5.35 10.94
C CYS A 310 -2.64 4.82 10.13
N VAL A 311 -2.40 4.41 8.88
CA VAL A 311 -3.43 3.77 8.05
C VAL A 311 -3.59 2.31 8.45
N ARG A 312 -4.84 1.84 8.44
CA ARG A 312 -5.20 0.42 8.60
C ARG A 312 -5.84 -0.06 7.31
N ALA A 313 -5.14 -0.90 6.55
CA ALA A 313 -5.67 -1.45 5.30
C ALA A 313 -6.35 -2.80 5.56
N GLY A 314 -7.65 -2.73 5.89
CA GLY A 314 -8.48 -3.89 6.20
C GLY A 314 -8.41 -4.34 7.67
N ARG A 315 -9.37 -5.15 8.10
CA ARG A 315 -9.56 -5.52 9.51
C ARG A 315 -8.35 -6.23 10.14
N TYR A 316 -7.59 -7.02 9.40
CA TYR A 316 -6.39 -7.70 9.88
C TYR A 316 -5.11 -6.98 9.45
N GLY A 317 -5.24 -5.83 8.77
CA GLY A 317 -4.11 -5.01 8.37
C GLY A 317 -3.34 -4.43 9.55
N ARG A 318 -2.01 -4.45 9.48
CA ARG A 318 -1.15 -3.82 10.48
C ARG A 318 -1.19 -2.30 10.30
N LEU A 319 -1.04 -1.56 11.39
CA LEU A 319 -0.96 -0.10 11.32
C LEU A 319 0.33 0.32 10.62
N THR A 320 0.18 1.20 9.63
CA THR A 320 1.32 1.79 8.90
C THR A 320 1.34 3.29 9.08
N PRO A 321 2.42 3.88 9.63
CA PRO A 321 2.54 5.33 9.72
C PRO A 321 2.50 5.98 8.34
N LEU A 322 1.49 6.83 8.11
CA LEU A 322 1.31 7.56 6.86
C LEU A 322 2.25 8.77 6.81
N VAL A 323 3.36 8.59 6.11
CA VAL A 323 4.40 9.61 5.91
C VAL A 323 4.61 9.99 4.44
N VAL A 324 3.74 9.49 3.56
CA VAL A 324 3.65 9.86 2.14
C VAL A 324 2.28 10.44 1.83
N ASP A 325 2.15 11.14 0.71
CA ASP A 325 0.86 11.61 0.22
C ASP A 325 -0.07 10.44 -0.15
N LEU A 326 -1.38 10.68 -0.03
CA LEU A 326 -2.39 9.70 -0.38
C LEU A 326 -2.32 9.32 -1.87
N PRO A 327 -2.70 8.08 -2.22
CA PRO A 327 -2.69 7.62 -3.61
C PRO A 327 -3.46 8.50 -4.61
N ASP A 328 -2.97 8.66 -5.87
CA ASP A 328 -3.68 9.34 -6.98
C ASP A 328 -4.62 8.47 -7.80
N GLY A 329 -4.62 7.14 -7.62
CA GLY A 329 -5.45 6.20 -8.38
C GLY A 329 -6.96 6.45 -8.23
N GLY A 330 -7.34 7.32 -7.30
CA GLY A 330 -8.66 7.92 -7.20
C GLY A 330 -9.04 8.24 -5.77
N TYR A 331 -10.32 8.57 -5.56
CA TYR A 331 -10.85 8.84 -4.23
C TYR A 331 -11.30 7.58 -3.49
N GLY A 332 -11.34 6.43 -4.17
CA GLY A 332 -11.31 5.07 -3.61
C GLY A 332 -12.29 4.75 -2.48
N GLY A 333 -12.01 3.63 -1.80
CA GLY A 333 -12.70 3.17 -0.60
C GLY A 333 -12.48 4.05 0.62
N THR A 334 -13.02 3.63 1.76
CA THR A 334 -12.84 4.35 3.03
C THR A 334 -11.41 4.15 3.53
N LEU A 335 -10.70 5.24 3.81
CA LEU A 335 -9.38 5.15 4.44
C LEU A 335 -9.56 5.19 5.95
N GLU A 336 -9.15 4.11 6.62
CA GLU A 336 -9.19 4.01 8.08
C GLU A 336 -7.87 4.48 8.69
N ILE A 337 -7.95 5.42 9.63
CA ILE A 337 -6.78 6.05 10.26
C ILE A 337 -6.89 6.00 11.79
N VAL A 338 -5.87 5.45 12.43
CA VAL A 338 -5.67 5.57 13.88
C VAL A 338 -4.73 6.74 14.14
N VAL A 339 -5.18 7.68 14.99
CA VAL A 339 -4.44 8.90 15.33
C VAL A 339 -3.75 8.71 16.67
N PHE A 340 -2.44 8.91 16.69
CA PHE A 340 -1.60 8.91 17.89
C PHE A 340 -1.16 10.34 18.20
N LEU A 341 -1.25 10.73 19.48
CA LEU A 341 -0.85 12.06 19.91
C LEU A 341 0.62 12.04 20.35
N SER A 342 1.41 13.04 19.94
CA SER A 342 2.78 13.17 20.45
C SER A 342 2.81 13.22 21.98
N GLY A 343 3.81 12.57 22.56
CA GLY A 343 3.99 12.44 24.01
C GLY A 343 3.22 11.29 24.66
N THR A 344 2.53 10.45 23.87
CA THR A 344 1.95 9.20 24.38
C THR A 344 2.87 8.01 24.12
N LEU A 345 2.77 6.97 24.96
CA LEU A 345 3.55 5.73 24.78
C LEU A 345 3.28 5.10 23.41
N GLY A 346 2.01 5.09 22.97
CA GLY A 346 1.64 4.59 21.66
C GLY A 346 2.29 5.35 20.49
N TYR A 347 2.57 6.66 20.65
CA TYR A 347 3.30 7.43 19.65
C TYR A 347 4.79 7.06 19.62
N ASP A 348 5.40 6.88 20.79
CA ASP A 348 6.82 6.53 20.94
C ASP A 348 7.12 5.06 20.55
N GLU A 349 6.09 4.19 20.57
CA GLU A 349 6.16 2.81 20.10
C GLU A 349 6.09 2.69 18.55
N LEU A 350 5.75 3.76 17.83
CA LEU A 350 5.75 3.74 16.36
C LEU A 350 7.18 3.53 15.82
N ARG A 351 7.27 2.76 14.74
CA ARG A 351 8.53 2.40 14.07
C ARG A 351 8.48 2.86 12.63
N TYR A 352 9.60 3.37 12.14
CA TYR A 352 9.73 3.91 10.80
C TYR A 352 10.98 3.31 10.15
N PRO A 353 10.91 2.88 8.88
CA PRO A 353 12.10 2.48 8.14
C PRO A 353 12.99 3.69 7.87
N ASP A 354 14.30 3.53 8.03
CA ASP A 354 15.27 4.52 7.58
C ASP A 354 15.55 4.36 6.08
N ILE A 355 14.72 5.02 5.28
CA ILE A 355 14.78 4.90 3.82
C ILE A 355 16.07 5.43 3.20
N ASP A 356 16.85 6.22 3.94
CA ASP A 356 18.09 6.83 3.48
C ASP A 356 19.33 6.05 3.91
N ALA A 357 19.17 5.01 4.76
CA ALA A 357 20.27 4.17 5.21
C ALA A 357 20.98 3.48 4.03
N GLN A 358 22.31 3.53 4.04
CA GLN A 358 23.17 2.98 2.98
C GLN A 358 23.24 1.45 3.03
#